data_AF-A0A349BYT9-F1
#
_entry.id   AF-A0A349BYT9-F1
#
_cell.length_a   1.000
_cell.length_b   1.000
_cell.length_c   1.000
_cell.angle_alpha   90.00
_cell.angle_beta   90.00
_cell.angle_gamma   90.00
#
_symmetry.space_group_name_H-M   'P 1'
#
loop_
_entity.id
_entity.type
_entity.pdbx_description
1 polymer ?
#
loop_
_entity_poly.entity_id
_entity_poly.type
_entity_poly.pdbx_seq_one_letter_code
_entity_poly.pdbx_strand_id
1 'polypeptide(L)'
;MIVTGLGGSRTITKGGCFVIPGLQRVDTLSLLNMQSDFTSKDEIPTKDAINIFVDAVANFSVSTDPNIMPKAAAKFLGKTP
;
A
#
# COMPACT_ATOMS: atom_id res chain seq x y z
N MET A 1 11.89 -1.25 -1.68
CA MET A 1 12.53 -1.23 -0.36
C MET A 1 12.56 0.19 0.15
N ILE A 2 12.30 0.41 1.43
CA ILE A 2 12.26 1.74 2.04
C ILE A 2 13.24 1.72 3.19
N VAL A 3 14.19 2.64 3.17
CA VAL A 3 15.18 2.79 4.23
C VAL A 3 14.80 4.04 5.01
N THR A 4 14.43 3.87 6.28
CA THR A 4 14.11 4.98 7.19
C THR A 4 15.21 5.11 8.22
N GLY A 5 15.85 6.27 8.34
CA GLY A 5 16.87 6.53 9.36
C GLY A 5 16.87 7.97 9.85
N LEU A 6 17.84 8.30 10.72
CA LEU A 6 17.95 9.62 11.39
C LEU A 6 18.02 10.83 10.44
N GLY A 7 18.36 10.61 9.16
CA GLY A 7 18.47 11.62 8.11
C GLY A 7 17.36 11.58 7.04
N GLY A 8 16.23 10.91 7.31
CA GLY A 8 15.05 10.88 6.43
C GLY A 8 14.71 9.50 5.86
N SER A 9 13.56 9.44 5.17
CA SER A 9 13.10 8.25 4.45
C SER A 9 13.57 8.25 3.00
N ARG A 10 14.25 7.19 2.57
CA ARG A 10 14.68 7.00 1.18
C ARG A 10 13.97 5.80 0.61
N THR A 11 13.33 5.99 -0.54
CA THR A 11 12.62 4.92 -1.23
C THR A 11 13.47 4.42 -2.39
N ILE A 12 13.72 3.12 -2.43
CA ILE A 12 14.54 2.48 -3.46
C ILE A 12 13.71 1.37 -4.11
N THR A 13 13.32 1.62 -5.35
CA THR A 13 12.52 0.68 -6.17
C THR A 13 13.40 -0.28 -6.97
N LYS A 14 14.63 0.13 -7.34
CA LYS A 14 15.64 -0.70 -8.03
C LYS A 14 17.04 -0.44 -7.47
N GLY A 15 17.81 -1.50 -7.21
CA GLY A 15 19.19 -1.45 -6.69
C GLY A 15 19.33 -1.80 -5.20
N GLY A 16 20.56 -2.02 -4.77
CA GLY A 16 20.93 -2.26 -3.36
C GLY A 16 21.42 -0.98 -2.68
N CYS A 17 21.18 -0.84 -1.38
CA CYS A 17 21.67 0.29 -0.58
C CYS A 17 22.57 -0.23 0.54
N PHE A 18 23.67 0.46 0.80
CA PHE A 18 24.50 0.18 1.97
C PHE A 18 23.80 0.75 3.20
N VAL A 19 23.35 -0.14 4.09
CA VAL A 19 22.60 0.20 5.29
C VAL A 19 23.52 0.09 6.49
N ILE A 20 23.62 1.16 7.27
CA ILE A 20 24.40 1.15 8.53
C ILE A 20 23.53 0.52 9.62
N PRO A 21 23.90 -0.67 10.15
CA PRO A 21 23.14 -1.33 11.20
C PRO A 21 23.12 -0.44 12.46
N GLY A 22 21.92 -0.07 12.93
CA GLY A 22 21.72 0.71 14.16
C GLY A 22 21.16 2.12 13.97
N LEU A 23 21.44 2.78 12.84
CA LEU A 23 20.92 4.14 12.54
C LEU A 23 19.84 4.15 11.44
N GLN A 24 19.79 3.09 10.63
CA GLN A 24 18.89 2.96 9.49
C GLN A 24 18.11 1.65 9.60
N ARG A 25 16.78 1.74 9.50
CA ARG A 25 15.88 0.58 9.36
C ARG A 25 15.52 0.36 7.91
N VAL A 26 15.51 -0.91 7.51
CA VAL A 26 15.04 -1.35 6.19
C VAL A 26 13.67 -1.95 6.36
N ASP A 27 12.68 -1.32 5.74
CA ASP A 27 11.33 -1.85 5.62
C ASP A 27 11.07 -2.22 4.17
N THR A 28 10.62 -3.45 3.96
CA THR A 28 10.31 -3.95 2.62
C THR A 28 8.80 -3.88 2.41
N LEU A 29 8.38 -3.09 1.43
CA LEU A 29 7.01 -3.06 0.94
C LEU A 29 6.87 -4.01 -0.25
N SER A 30 5.86 -4.88 -0.22
CA SER A 30 5.50 -5.70 -1.38
C SER A 30 4.80 -4.84 -2.44
N LEU A 31 5.25 -4.94 -3.69
CA LEU A 31 4.63 -4.29 -4.86
C LEU A 31 3.74 -5.27 -5.65
N LEU A 32 3.48 -6.44 -5.08
CA LEU A 32 2.63 -7.45 -5.69
C LEU A 32 1.18 -6.95 -5.77
N ASN A 33 0.43 -7.52 -6.71
CA ASN A 33 -0.99 -7.26 -6.83
C ASN A 33 -1.71 -7.78 -5.59
N MET A 34 -2.41 -6.88 -4.89
CA MET A 34 -3.26 -7.19 -3.75
C MET A 34 -4.70 -7.28 -4.24
N GLN A 35 -5.45 -8.22 -3.66
CA GLN A 35 -6.86 -8.41 -3.97
C GLN A 35 -7.66 -8.03 -2.74
N SER A 36 -8.56 -7.05 -2.87
CA SER A 36 -9.61 -6.83 -1.88
C SER A 36 -10.88 -7.47 -2.38
N ASP A 37 -11.38 -8.40 -1.60
CA ASP A 37 -12.70 -8.97 -1.77
C ASP A 37 -13.71 -8.06 -1.08
N PHE A 38 -14.76 -7.66 -1.78
CA PHE A 38 -15.86 -6.88 -1.25
C PHE A 38 -17.15 -7.68 -1.43
N THR A 39 -17.57 -8.30 -0.35
CA THR A 39 -18.90 -8.90 -0.24
C THR A 39 -19.80 -7.96 0.55
N SER A 40 -20.87 -7.45 -0.08
CA SER A 40 -21.83 -6.62 0.64
C SER A 40 -22.57 -7.47 1.67
N LYS A 41 -22.46 -7.12 2.95
CA LYS A 41 -23.20 -7.78 4.04
C LYS A 41 -24.67 -7.38 4.06
N ASP A 42 -24.93 -6.15 3.66
CA ASP A 42 -26.27 -5.55 3.63
C ASP A 42 -26.74 -5.38 2.19
N GLU A 43 -28.04 -5.40 1.99
CA GLU A 43 -28.68 -5.21 0.69
C GLU A 43 -28.45 -3.78 0.20
N ILE A 44 -27.77 -3.63 -0.94
CA ILE A 44 -27.58 -2.33 -1.57
C ILE A 44 -28.77 -2.10 -2.51
N PRO A 45 -29.63 -1.11 -2.27
CA PRO A 45 -30.72 -0.80 -3.18
C PRO A 45 -30.15 -0.22 -4.47
N THR A 46 -30.56 -0.78 -5.60
CA THR A 46 -30.27 -0.23 -6.93
C THR A 46 -31.10 1.02 -7.21
N LYS A 47 -30.82 1.74 -8.31
CA LYS A 47 -31.61 2.93 -8.71
C LYS A 47 -33.10 2.65 -8.90
N ASP A 48 -33.46 1.39 -9.17
CA ASP A 48 -34.84 0.92 -9.33
C ASP A 48 -35.42 0.36 -8.01
N ALA A 49 -34.76 0.61 -6.88
CA ALA A 49 -35.14 0.17 -5.54
C ALA A 49 -35.25 -1.37 -5.38
N ILE A 50 -34.45 -2.11 -6.16
CA ILE A 50 -34.31 -3.56 -6.03
C ILE A 50 -33.09 -3.85 -5.19
N ASN A 51 -33.27 -4.66 -4.15
CA ASN A 51 -32.21 -5.11 -3.26
C ASN A 51 -31.41 -6.24 -3.92
N ILE A 52 -30.10 -6.03 -4.05
CA ILE A 52 -29.19 -7.02 -4.61
C ILE A 52 -28.01 -7.25 -3.68
N PHE A 53 -27.51 -8.49 -3.69
CA PHE A 53 -26.22 -8.84 -3.13
C PHE A 53 -25.17 -8.69 -4.21
N VAL A 54 -24.16 -7.88 -3.94
CA VAL A 54 -23.03 -7.66 -4.86
C VAL A 54 -21.79 -8.26 -4.23
N ASP A 55 -21.12 -9.10 -5.01
CA ASP A 55 -19.79 -9.58 -4.74
C ASP A 55 -18.83 -8.95 -5.76
N ALA A 56 -17.74 -8.36 -5.29
CA ALA A 56 -16.81 -7.61 -6.13
C ALA A 56 -15.37 -7.84 -5.70
N VAL A 57 -14.55 -8.27 -6.65
CA VAL A 57 -13.10 -8.43 -6.44
C VAL A 57 -12.36 -7.25 -7.07
N ALA A 58 -11.66 -6.49 -6.24
CA ALA A 58 -10.82 -5.37 -6.67
C ALA A 58 -9.34 -5.77 -6.62
N ASN A 59 -8.69 -5.73 -7.79
CA ASN A 59 -7.26 -5.95 -7.94
C ASN A 59 -6.53 -4.60 -7.96
N PHE A 60 -5.64 -4.35 -7.01
CA PHE A 60 -4.82 -3.14 -6.97
C PHE A 60 -3.38 -3.42 -6.59
N SER A 61 -2.48 -2.60 -7.12
CA SER A 61 -1.05 -2.64 -6.85
C SER A 61 -0.54 -1.27 -6.41
N VAL A 62 0.57 -1.26 -5.69
CA VAL A 62 1.22 0.01 -5.29
C VAL A 62 2.02 0.54 -6.47
N SER A 63 1.70 1.77 -6.90
CA SER A 63 2.47 2.42 -7.98
C SER A 63 3.94 2.58 -7.59
N THR A 64 4.82 2.37 -8.56
CA THR A 64 6.28 2.54 -8.43
C THR A 64 6.76 3.99 -8.48
N ASP A 65 5.86 4.96 -8.64
CA ASP A 65 6.22 6.37 -8.77
C ASP A 65 6.90 6.91 -7.50
N PRO A 66 8.06 7.60 -7.62
CA PRO A 66 8.82 8.07 -6.46
C PRO A 66 8.07 9.11 -5.61
N ASN A 67 7.09 9.82 -6.19
CA ASN A 67 6.27 10.81 -5.47
C ASN A 67 5.14 10.19 -4.63
N ILE A 68 4.63 9.03 -5.06
CA ILE A 68 3.46 8.38 -4.45
C ILE A 68 3.90 7.28 -3.48
N MET A 69 5.03 6.65 -3.76
CA MET A 69 5.61 5.60 -2.92
C MET A 69 5.82 5.99 -1.44
N PRO A 70 6.33 7.18 -1.06
CA PRO A 70 6.46 7.53 0.35
C PRO A 70 5.09 7.67 1.05
N LYS A 71 4.05 8.10 0.33
CA LYS A 71 2.68 8.15 0.88
C LYS A 71 2.10 6.75 1.07
N ALA A 72 2.30 5.86 0.10
CA ALA A 72 1.91 4.46 0.23
C ALA A 72 2.65 3.79 1.39
N ALA A 73 3.97 4.01 1.49
CA ALA A 73 4.80 3.52 2.57
C ALA A 73 4.30 3.91 3.96
N ALA A 74 3.97 5.19 4.15
CA ALA A 74 3.42 5.69 5.40
C ALA A 74 2.13 4.96 5.80
N LYS A 75 1.25 4.69 4.82
CA LYS A 75 -0.03 4.01 5.05
C LYS A 75 0.11 2.51 5.30
N PHE A 76 1.00 1.82 4.59
CA PHE A 76 1.17 0.37 4.72
C PHE A 76 2.11 -0.03 5.87
N LEU A 77 3.14 0.77 6.17
CA LEU A 77 4.11 0.50 7.23
C LEU A 77 3.77 1.22 8.54
N GLY A 78 2.68 1.98 8.58
CA GLY A 78 2.21 2.68 9.78
C GLY A 78 3.17 3.77 10.29
N LYS A 79 3.99 4.35 9.39
CA LYS A 79 4.95 5.40 9.76
C LYS A 79 4.37 6.77 9.43
N THR A 80 4.56 7.74 10.33
CA THR A 80 4.21 9.15 10.08
C THR A 80 4.97 9.72 8.89
N PRO A 81 4.32 10.55 8.06
CA PRO A 81 4.88 11.11 6.82
C PRO A 81 6.05 12.06 7.07
#